data_AF-A0A1B8CAB3-F1
#
_entry.id   AF-A0A1B8CAB3-F1
#
_cell.length_a   1.000
_cell.length_b   1.000
_cell.length_c   1.000
_cell.angle_alpha   90.00
_cell.angle_beta   90.00
_cell.angle_gamma   90.00
#
_symmetry.space_group_name_H-M   'P 1'
#
loop_
_entity.id
_entity.type
_entity.pdbx_description
1 polymer ?
#
loop_
_entity_poly.entity_id
_entity_poly.type
_entity_poly.pdbx_seq_one_letter_code
_entity_poly.pdbx_strand_id
1 'polypeptide(L)'
;MDEDQSNRDSDSSASFDSLDFPEFVKPNERIVKLNQEVIASLQAALTHNSEMNLLAIFPEDYSERRRGKRATSSRAGTEYKKLPPPQPIRPPAPLGPQNFCANVIALSQTATVIHPLSDEAIAFLSNFLEPLESSQALLDSSDSLMKTIKRMLAQPEKLWEDPIRGVVLKCNDDLAVKVVRGYNDHTEYTSMQYLAEHAPDIPAPKPHGFIKLGTTHVIFMTLIPSITLEKVRDNLTDRNKISIQHELNEIFLELRKLKKNSAQQLSGLDGEGVKNDFMFGHRSSEVMTTAAEFEDFQFSACPRASKSWVAFLRSFLPATSEDCVFTHGDVWMANIMVKPSGNNDDYIVSGIIDWENSGFYPESQESIRVLSGLTRYTETDWHKYVPPCISPKSYPVHWLVHRLWRHTVDNT
;
A
#
# COMPACT_ATOMS: atom_id res chain seq x y z
N MET A 1 -8.44 -21.50 -65.20
CA MET A 1 -9.57 -20.56 -65.02
C MET A 1 -9.59 -20.12 -63.56
N ASP A 2 -8.74 -19.25 -63.04
CA ASP A 2 -7.47 -18.57 -63.36
C ASP A 2 -7.13 -17.92 -62.00
N GLU A 3 -5.97 -18.17 -61.37
CA GLU A 3 -4.80 -17.25 -61.25
C GLU A 3 -5.17 -15.75 -61.29
N ASP A 4 -4.75 -14.85 -60.37
CA ASP A 4 -3.39 -14.64 -59.87
C ASP A 4 -3.33 -13.63 -58.67
N GLN A 5 -2.19 -13.65 -57.97
CA GLN A 5 -1.70 -12.94 -56.76
C GLN A 5 -1.84 -11.39 -56.66
N SER A 6 -1.86 -10.85 -55.42
CA SER A 6 -0.67 -10.19 -54.82
C SER A 6 -0.90 -9.55 -53.42
N ASN A 7 0.15 -9.64 -52.60
CA ASN A 7 0.37 -9.14 -51.24
C ASN A 7 0.06 -7.65 -50.98
N ARG A 8 -0.31 -7.32 -49.74
CA ARG A 8 0.43 -6.35 -48.89
C ARG A 8 0.00 -6.43 -47.42
N ASP A 9 1.00 -6.59 -46.56
CA ASP A 9 0.96 -6.37 -45.12
C ASP A 9 0.47 -4.95 -44.78
N SER A 10 -0.32 -4.82 -43.71
CA SER A 10 -0.30 -3.61 -42.87
C SER A 10 -0.80 -3.93 -41.47
N ASP A 11 0.17 -4.09 -40.58
CA ASP A 11 0.13 -3.88 -39.14
C ASP A 11 -0.66 -2.60 -38.80
N SER A 12 -1.78 -2.71 -38.09
CA SER A 12 -2.46 -1.54 -37.51
C SER A 12 -2.08 -1.43 -36.04
N SER A 13 -0.86 -0.96 -35.79
CA SER A 13 -0.49 -0.39 -34.51
C SER A 13 -1.26 0.92 -34.33
N ALA A 14 -2.18 0.95 -33.35
CA ALA A 14 -2.79 2.20 -32.94
C ALA A 14 -1.69 3.05 -32.27
N SER A 15 -1.15 4.01 -33.03
CA SER A 15 -0.22 5.01 -32.53
C SER A 15 -0.89 5.85 -31.43
N PHE A 16 -0.14 6.06 -30.35
CA PHE A 16 -0.49 6.90 -29.22
C PHE A 16 -0.60 8.41 -29.59
N ASP A 17 -0.27 8.78 -30.83
CA ASP A 17 -0.30 10.16 -31.33
C ASP A 17 -1.72 10.73 -31.59
N SER A 18 -2.79 9.98 -31.33
CA SER A 18 -4.18 10.44 -31.57
C SER A 18 -4.93 10.94 -30.32
N LEU A 19 -4.23 11.10 -29.19
CA LEU A 19 -4.80 11.71 -27.99
C LEU A 19 -4.44 13.20 -27.95
N ASP A 20 -5.35 14.05 -28.46
CA ASP A 20 -5.28 15.51 -28.32
C ASP A 20 -5.38 15.91 -26.84
N PHE A 21 -4.24 16.27 -26.25
CA PHE A 21 -4.18 16.94 -24.95
C PHE A 21 -4.33 18.45 -25.14
N PRO A 22 -5.06 19.17 -24.26
CA PRO A 22 -5.20 20.62 -24.36
C PRO A 22 -3.84 21.32 -24.33
N GLU A 23 -3.64 22.29 -25.23
CA GLU A 23 -2.38 23.01 -25.47
C GLU A 23 -1.67 23.40 -24.16
N PHE A 24 -0.53 22.74 -23.92
CA PHE A 24 0.39 23.09 -22.84
C PHE A 24 1.07 24.43 -23.13
N VAL A 25 1.19 25.25 -22.09
CA VAL A 25 2.11 26.39 -22.03
C VAL A 25 3.47 25.93 -22.55
N LYS A 26 4.02 26.61 -23.58
CA LYS A 26 5.32 26.28 -24.17
C LYS A 26 6.38 26.08 -23.07
N PRO A 27 7.12 24.95 -23.06
CA PRO A 27 8.17 24.71 -22.08
C PRO A 27 9.20 25.84 -22.10
N ASN A 28 9.56 26.35 -20.91
CA ASN A 28 10.58 27.39 -20.81
C ASN A 28 11.96 26.79 -21.15
N GLU A 29 12.45 27.06 -22.36
CA GLU A 29 13.70 26.50 -22.90
C GLU A 29 14.91 26.70 -21.98
N ARG A 30 14.97 27.82 -21.24
CA ARG A 30 16.04 28.08 -20.27
C ARG A 30 16.00 27.10 -19.10
N ILE A 31 14.81 26.78 -18.58
CA ILE A 31 14.65 25.81 -17.50
C ILE A 31 14.94 24.40 -18.01
N VAL A 32 14.50 24.08 -19.23
CA VAL A 32 14.82 22.79 -19.87
C VAL A 32 16.32 22.59 -19.95
N LYS A 33 17.06 23.59 -20.44
CA LYS A 33 18.52 23.54 -20.53
C LYS A 33 19.20 23.43 -19.16
N LEU A 34 18.75 24.20 -18.17
CA LEU A 34 19.26 24.12 -16.79
C LEU A 34 19.09 22.70 -16.22
N ASN A 35 17.92 22.10 -16.39
CA ASN A 35 17.63 20.76 -15.87
C ASN A 35 18.51 19.71 -16.57
N GLN A 36 18.69 19.83 -17.88
CA GLN A 36 19.57 18.94 -18.65
C GLN A 36 21.03 19.04 -18.20
N GLU A 37 21.54 20.24 -17.93
CA GLU A 37 22.90 20.47 -17.42
C GLU A 37 23.10 19.83 -16.03
N VAL A 38 22.12 19.98 -15.13
CA VAL A 38 22.19 19.35 -13.80
C VAL A 38 22.15 17.84 -13.89
N ILE A 39 21.25 17.28 -14.70
CA ILE A 39 21.16 15.82 -14.89
C ILE A 39 22.47 15.26 -15.45
N ALA A 40 23.04 15.90 -16.48
CA ALA A 40 24.29 15.46 -17.07
C ALA A 40 25.45 15.48 -16.05
N SER A 41 25.48 16.50 -15.17
CA SER A 41 26.50 16.61 -14.12
C SER A 41 26.37 15.51 -13.06
N LEU A 42 25.14 15.22 -12.62
CA LEU A 42 24.87 14.14 -11.66
C LEU A 42 25.19 12.76 -12.25
N GLN A 43 24.83 12.54 -13.52
CA GLN A 43 25.14 11.30 -14.23
C GLN A 43 26.66 11.10 -14.39
N ALA A 44 27.40 12.16 -14.73
CA ALA A 44 28.86 12.10 -14.82
C ALA A 44 29.49 11.76 -13.45
N ALA A 45 28.97 12.36 -12.37
CA ALA A 45 29.43 12.11 -11.02
C ALA A 45 29.16 10.66 -10.57
N LEU A 46 27.98 10.12 -10.87
CA LEU A 46 27.62 8.71 -10.62
C LEU A 46 28.43 7.72 -11.44
N THR A 47 28.83 8.10 -12.65
CA THR A 47 29.70 7.26 -13.50
C THR A 47 31.10 7.14 -12.90
N HIS A 48 31.56 8.18 -12.20
CA HIS A 48 32.84 8.20 -11.50
C HIS A 48 32.80 7.54 -10.11
N ASN A 49 31.68 7.68 -9.39
CA ASN A 49 31.46 7.03 -8.10
C ASN A 49 29.97 6.70 -7.94
N SER A 50 29.63 5.41 -8.02
CA SER A 50 28.25 4.93 -7.96
C SER A 50 27.58 5.11 -6.59
N GLU A 51 28.34 5.35 -5.53
CA GLU A 51 27.83 5.56 -4.16
C GLU A 51 27.77 7.05 -3.78
N MET A 52 27.95 7.95 -4.75
CA MET A 52 28.03 9.38 -4.48
C MET A 52 26.72 9.94 -3.92
N ASN A 53 26.81 10.67 -2.81
CA ASN A 53 25.69 11.39 -2.23
C ASN A 53 25.25 12.52 -3.17
N LEU A 54 24.16 12.30 -3.90
CA LEU A 54 23.63 13.23 -4.88
C LEU A 54 23.25 14.59 -4.28
N LEU A 55 22.79 14.64 -3.03
CA LEU A 55 22.45 15.90 -2.38
C LEU A 55 23.68 16.76 -2.10
N ALA A 56 24.85 16.14 -1.90
CA ALA A 56 26.10 16.86 -1.66
C ALA A 56 26.67 17.50 -2.94
N ILE A 57 26.27 17.01 -4.12
CA ILE A 57 26.75 17.50 -5.42
C ILE A 57 25.66 18.24 -6.21
N PHE A 58 24.43 18.21 -5.75
CA PHE A 58 23.33 18.92 -6.38
C PHE A 58 23.57 20.44 -6.26
N PRO A 59 23.43 21.23 -7.34
CA PRO A 59 23.74 22.66 -7.26
C PRO A 59 22.84 23.38 -6.26
N GLU A 60 23.43 23.97 -5.22
CA GLU A 60 22.70 24.70 -4.17
C GLU A 60 21.91 25.89 -4.74
N ASP A 61 22.40 26.47 -5.84
CA ASP A 61 21.79 27.60 -6.53
C ASP A 61 20.75 27.20 -7.59
N TYR A 62 20.50 25.91 -7.81
CA TYR A 62 19.57 25.41 -8.84
C TYR A 62 18.18 26.04 -8.71
N SER A 63 17.69 26.13 -7.47
CA SER A 63 16.39 26.73 -7.17
C SER A 63 16.33 28.22 -7.57
N GLU A 64 17.42 28.97 -7.39
CA GLU A 64 17.52 30.38 -7.79
C GLU A 64 17.70 30.53 -9.30
N ARG A 65 18.53 29.68 -9.91
CA ARG A 65 18.73 29.63 -11.36
C ARG A 65 17.43 29.30 -12.10
N ARG A 66 16.62 28.39 -11.56
CA ARG A 66 15.29 28.03 -12.07
C ARG A 66 14.30 29.19 -11.93
N ARG A 67 14.39 29.99 -10.86
CA ARG A 67 13.61 31.22 -10.66
C ARG A 67 14.09 32.41 -11.50
N GLY A 68 15.21 32.27 -12.21
CA GLY A 68 15.72 33.27 -13.13
C GLY A 68 16.63 34.33 -12.51
N LYS A 69 16.95 34.26 -11.21
CA LYS A 69 17.81 35.25 -10.52
C LYS A 69 19.29 34.94 -10.76
N ARG A 70 20.06 35.96 -11.14
CA ARG A 70 21.53 35.88 -11.26
C ARG A 70 22.14 36.30 -9.91
N ALA A 71 23.19 35.62 -9.46
CA ALA A 71 23.84 35.93 -8.19
C ALA A 71 24.60 37.27 -8.27
N THR A 72 24.29 38.19 -7.34
CA THR A 72 25.19 39.27 -6.94
C THR A 72 25.55 39.06 -5.47
N SER A 73 26.84 39.02 -5.19
CA SER A 73 27.44 38.87 -3.87
C SER A 73 26.97 39.94 -2.88
N SER A 74 26.61 39.56 -1.66
CA SER A 74 27.25 40.02 -0.41
C SER A 74 26.44 39.58 0.83
N ARG A 75 27.13 39.58 1.97
CA ARG A 75 26.80 39.00 3.29
C ARG A 75 25.54 39.54 3.98
N ALA A 76 25.03 38.65 4.84
CA ALA A 76 24.38 38.84 6.14
C ALA A 76 22.93 39.37 6.16
N GLY A 77 22.04 38.52 6.68
CA GLY A 77 20.66 38.83 7.01
C GLY A 77 19.90 37.54 7.31
N THR A 78 19.95 37.08 8.56
CA THR A 78 19.21 35.91 9.05
C THR A 78 17.72 36.22 9.06
N GLU A 79 17.00 35.78 8.03
CA GLU A 79 15.55 35.62 8.02
C GLU A 79 15.21 34.33 7.25
N TYR A 80 14.74 33.30 7.96
CA TYR A 80 14.18 32.11 7.34
C TYR A 80 12.84 32.48 6.66
N LYS A 81 12.90 32.83 5.37
CA LYS A 81 11.72 32.97 4.52
C LYS A 81 11.30 31.62 3.94
N LYS A 82 10.08 31.24 4.31
CA LYS A 82 9.31 30.05 3.91
C LYS A 82 9.45 29.72 2.43
N LEU A 83 9.81 28.47 2.13
CA LEU A 83 9.70 27.89 0.79
C LEU A 83 8.30 27.29 0.57
N PRO A 84 7.75 27.37 -0.65
CA PRO A 84 6.54 26.66 -1.03
C PRO A 84 6.79 25.14 -1.12
N PRO A 85 5.71 24.33 -1.19
CA PRO A 85 5.78 22.90 -1.44
C PRO A 85 6.72 22.48 -2.57
N PRO A 86 7.48 21.38 -2.44
CA PRO A 86 7.86 20.62 -3.62
C PRO A 86 6.60 20.02 -4.25
N GLN A 87 6.44 20.17 -5.57
CA GLN A 87 5.39 19.47 -6.31
C GLN A 87 5.65 17.96 -6.28
N PRO A 88 4.60 17.12 -6.36
CA PRO A 88 4.74 15.68 -6.39
C PRO A 88 5.67 15.27 -7.54
N ILE A 89 6.80 14.65 -7.18
CA ILE A 89 7.71 14.03 -8.14
C ILE A 89 6.96 12.82 -8.70
N ARG A 90 6.44 12.95 -9.91
CA ARG A 90 6.04 11.77 -10.67
C ARG A 90 7.35 11.13 -11.16
N PRO A 91 7.68 9.88 -10.79
CA PRO A 91 8.84 9.21 -11.34
C PRO A 91 8.73 9.15 -12.87
N PRO A 92 9.85 9.22 -13.61
CA PRO A 92 9.82 9.03 -15.05
C PRO A 92 9.16 7.70 -15.39
N ALA A 93 8.38 7.68 -16.48
CA ALA A 93 7.75 6.46 -16.96
C ALA A 93 8.80 5.35 -17.11
N PRO A 94 8.57 4.16 -16.56
CA PRO A 94 9.54 3.08 -16.60
C PRO A 94 9.74 2.56 -18.03
N LEU A 95 11.00 2.26 -18.34
CA LEU A 95 11.43 1.57 -19.55
C LEU A 95 10.86 0.14 -19.56
N GLY A 96 9.89 -0.12 -20.44
CA GLY A 96 9.39 -1.46 -20.77
C GLY A 96 8.34 -2.04 -19.79
N PRO A 97 7.72 -3.18 -20.15
CA PRO A 97 6.75 -3.85 -19.29
C PRO A 97 7.43 -4.29 -17.99
N GLN A 98 7.05 -3.64 -16.89
CA GLN A 98 7.58 -3.95 -15.56
C GLN A 98 6.99 -5.27 -15.06
N ASN A 99 7.74 -6.36 -15.18
CA ASN A 99 7.42 -7.60 -14.50
C ASN A 99 7.95 -7.52 -13.06
N PHE A 100 7.05 -7.47 -12.07
CA PHE A 100 7.42 -7.32 -10.66
C PHE A 100 8.35 -8.45 -10.19
N CYS A 101 7.99 -9.70 -10.51
CA CYS A 101 8.77 -10.89 -10.12
C CYS A 101 10.19 -10.83 -10.71
N ALA A 102 10.32 -10.47 -11.99
CA ALA A 102 11.63 -10.33 -12.63
C ALA A 102 12.50 -9.27 -11.94
N ASN A 103 11.89 -8.16 -11.50
CA ASN A 103 12.60 -7.13 -10.75
C ASN A 103 13.07 -7.64 -9.38
N VAL A 104 12.22 -8.36 -8.64
CA VAL A 104 12.61 -8.98 -7.36
C VAL A 104 13.76 -9.97 -7.54
N ILE A 105 13.70 -10.82 -8.58
CA ILE A 105 14.75 -11.79 -8.91
C ILE A 105 16.09 -11.09 -9.17
N ALA A 106 16.06 -10.01 -9.94
CA ALA A 106 17.26 -9.27 -10.34
C ALA A 106 17.90 -8.50 -9.17
N LEU A 107 17.10 -7.93 -8.28
CA LEU A 107 17.60 -7.03 -7.22
C LEU A 107 17.87 -7.73 -5.88
N SER A 108 17.25 -8.87 -5.60
CA SER A 108 17.42 -9.57 -4.31
C SER A 108 18.78 -10.25 -4.20
N GLN A 109 19.50 -9.99 -3.11
CA GLN A 109 20.85 -10.52 -2.86
C GLN A 109 20.94 -11.43 -1.62
N THR A 110 20.04 -11.27 -0.67
CA THR A 110 20.03 -12.03 0.59
C THR A 110 18.61 -12.47 0.92
N ALA A 111 18.48 -13.60 1.61
CA ALA A 111 17.21 -14.09 2.13
C ALA A 111 17.32 -14.37 3.63
N THR A 112 16.40 -13.84 4.42
CA THR A 112 16.37 -14.02 5.88
C THR A 112 14.98 -14.43 6.32
N VAL A 113 14.88 -15.54 7.04
CA VAL A 113 13.63 -15.96 7.70
C VAL A 113 13.42 -15.07 8.92
N ILE A 114 12.35 -14.29 8.90
CA ILE A 114 11.96 -13.41 10.02
C ILE A 114 11.04 -14.18 10.97
N HIS A 115 10.07 -14.91 10.42
CA HIS A 115 9.24 -15.86 11.18
C HIS A 115 9.31 -17.26 10.56
N PRO A 116 9.36 -18.32 11.40
CA PRO A 116 9.49 -19.70 10.94
C PRO A 116 8.47 -20.08 9.86
N LEU A 117 8.92 -20.86 8.89
CA LEU A 117 8.06 -21.44 7.88
C LEU A 117 7.33 -22.65 8.46
N SER A 118 6.03 -22.77 8.16
CA SER A 118 5.23 -23.97 8.41
C SER A 118 5.69 -25.16 7.55
N ASP A 119 5.30 -26.38 7.95
CA ASP A 119 5.59 -27.60 7.18
C ASP A 119 5.00 -27.52 5.77
N GLU A 120 3.83 -26.91 5.60
CA GLU A 120 3.20 -26.73 4.29
C GLU A 120 4.00 -25.76 3.39
N ALA A 121 4.51 -24.66 3.96
CA ALA A 121 5.33 -23.70 3.23
C ALA A 121 6.70 -24.30 2.86
N ILE A 122 7.31 -25.07 3.76
CA ILE A 122 8.56 -25.80 3.48
C ILE A 122 8.33 -26.82 2.38
N ALA A 123 7.28 -27.65 2.49
CA ALA A 123 6.94 -28.65 1.48
C ALA A 123 6.71 -28.03 0.10
N PHE A 124 6.03 -26.88 0.04
CA PHE A 124 5.84 -26.14 -1.21
C PHE A 124 7.18 -25.65 -1.79
N LEU A 125 8.03 -25.00 -0.99
CA LEU A 125 9.33 -24.49 -1.41
C LEU A 125 10.29 -25.60 -1.85
N SER A 126 10.22 -26.78 -1.24
CA SER A 126 11.05 -27.93 -1.60
C SER A 126 10.85 -28.41 -3.04
N ASN A 127 9.72 -28.09 -3.69
CA ASN A 127 9.51 -28.38 -5.11
C ASN A 127 10.44 -27.57 -6.03
N PHE A 128 11.08 -26.52 -5.51
CA PHE A 128 12.00 -25.66 -6.25
C PHE A 128 13.47 -25.86 -5.84
N LEU A 129 13.77 -26.80 -4.95
CA LEU A 129 15.14 -27.18 -4.58
C LEU A 129 15.87 -27.87 -5.74
N GLU A 130 17.21 -27.85 -5.69
CA GLU A 130 17.98 -28.71 -6.60
C GLU A 130 17.78 -30.20 -6.25
N PRO A 131 17.88 -31.14 -7.21
CA PRO A 131 17.58 -32.58 -7.01
C PRO A 131 18.37 -33.30 -5.89
N LEU A 132 19.38 -32.66 -5.29
CA LEU A 132 20.25 -33.21 -4.25
C LEU A 132 20.20 -32.42 -2.93
N GLU A 133 19.46 -31.31 -2.87
CA GLU A 133 19.31 -30.51 -1.65
C GLU A 133 18.13 -31.04 -0.83
N SER A 134 18.32 -31.17 0.49
CA SER A 134 17.25 -31.53 1.41
C SER A 134 16.45 -30.30 1.83
N SER A 135 15.22 -30.47 2.31
CA SER A 135 14.40 -29.37 2.85
C SER A 135 15.09 -28.62 4.00
N GLN A 136 16.00 -29.29 4.72
CA GLN A 136 16.80 -28.66 5.79
C GLN A 136 17.74 -27.57 5.24
N ALA A 137 18.20 -27.69 3.99
CA ALA A 137 19.03 -26.69 3.35
C ALA A 137 18.34 -25.32 3.20
N LEU A 138 16.99 -25.29 3.11
CA LEU A 138 16.21 -24.05 3.10
C LEU A 138 16.33 -23.25 4.39
N LEU A 139 16.50 -23.95 5.52
CA LEU A 139 16.59 -23.35 6.85
C LEU A 139 18.03 -22.99 7.22
N ASP A 140 18.99 -23.79 6.73
CA ASP A 140 20.40 -23.67 7.12
C ASP A 140 21.21 -22.72 6.22
N SER A 141 20.74 -22.43 5.00
CA SER A 141 21.47 -21.65 4.00
C SER A 141 20.64 -20.53 3.37
N SER A 142 21.04 -19.27 3.63
CA SER A 142 20.46 -18.08 2.97
C SER A 142 20.54 -18.17 1.45
N ASP A 143 21.62 -18.73 0.91
CA ASP A 143 21.83 -18.87 -0.54
C ASP A 143 20.88 -19.90 -1.16
N SER A 144 20.68 -21.05 -0.51
CA SER A 144 19.74 -22.07 -0.97
C SER A 144 18.31 -21.53 -0.92
N LEU A 145 17.94 -20.87 0.19
CA LEU A 145 16.64 -20.21 0.34
C LEU A 145 16.41 -19.16 -0.75
N MET A 146 17.38 -18.29 -1.01
CA MET A 146 17.30 -17.27 -2.04
C MET A 146 17.12 -17.89 -3.43
N LYS A 147 17.93 -18.90 -3.80
CA LYS A 147 17.82 -19.57 -5.10
C LYS A 147 16.44 -20.21 -5.28
N THR A 148 15.94 -20.86 -4.24
CA THR A 148 14.62 -21.50 -4.23
C THR A 148 13.51 -20.47 -4.46
N ILE A 149 13.52 -19.35 -3.73
CA ILE A 149 12.53 -18.29 -3.91
C ILE A 149 12.63 -17.66 -5.31
N LYS A 150 13.84 -17.46 -5.85
CA LYS A 150 14.01 -16.95 -7.22
C LYS A 150 13.42 -17.90 -8.27
N ARG A 151 13.56 -19.22 -8.09
CA ARG A 151 12.94 -20.21 -8.97
C ARG A 151 11.41 -20.21 -8.87
N MET A 152 10.87 -20.11 -7.66
CA MET A 152 9.43 -19.93 -7.43
C MET A 152 8.90 -18.68 -8.16
N LEU A 153 9.61 -17.55 -8.05
CA LEU A 153 9.23 -16.30 -8.72
C LEU A 153 9.38 -16.33 -10.24
N ALA A 154 10.16 -17.26 -10.80
CA ALA A 154 10.35 -17.40 -12.23
C ALA A 154 9.18 -18.11 -12.93
N GLN A 155 8.35 -18.85 -12.18
CA GLN A 155 7.18 -19.58 -12.69
C GLN A 155 5.92 -19.25 -11.86
N PRO A 156 5.47 -17.98 -11.84
CA PRO A 156 4.41 -17.54 -10.94
C PRO A 156 3.02 -17.90 -11.48
N GLU A 157 2.19 -18.55 -10.66
CA GLU A 157 0.72 -18.56 -10.83
C GLU A 157 0.13 -17.34 -10.11
N LYS A 158 -0.08 -16.24 -10.84
CA LYS A 158 -0.49 -14.96 -10.24
C LYS A 158 -1.98 -14.92 -9.94
N LEU A 159 -2.33 -14.59 -8.70
CA LEU A 159 -3.69 -14.26 -8.27
C LEU A 159 -3.97 -12.76 -8.38
N TRP A 160 -2.94 -11.93 -8.15
CA TRP A 160 -3.00 -10.47 -8.22
C TRP A 160 -1.61 -9.88 -8.45
N GLU A 161 -1.52 -8.74 -9.14
CA GLU A 161 -0.26 -8.00 -9.34
C GLU A 161 -0.52 -6.48 -9.42
N ASP A 162 0.30 -5.73 -8.70
CA ASP A 162 0.58 -4.32 -8.93
C ASP A 162 2.09 -4.21 -9.26
N PRO A 163 2.47 -3.79 -10.48
CA PRO A 163 3.88 -3.77 -10.92
C PRO A 163 4.82 -2.94 -10.03
N ILE A 164 4.29 -2.05 -9.21
CA ILE A 164 5.04 -1.18 -8.31
C ILE A 164 5.10 -1.81 -6.91
N ARG A 165 3.95 -2.22 -6.37
CA ARG A 165 3.79 -2.65 -4.97
C ARG A 165 4.15 -4.11 -4.75
N GLY A 166 3.64 -5.02 -5.58
CA GLY A 166 3.79 -6.44 -5.33
C GLY A 166 2.91 -7.38 -6.12
N VAL A 167 2.98 -8.64 -5.74
CA VAL A 167 2.26 -9.74 -6.38
C VAL A 167 1.75 -10.71 -5.32
N VAL A 168 0.60 -11.33 -5.56
CA VAL A 168 0.11 -12.47 -4.79
C VAL A 168 0.09 -13.68 -5.71
N LEU A 169 0.74 -14.76 -5.30
CA LEU A 169 0.88 -16.00 -6.06
C LEU A 169 0.09 -17.13 -5.38
N LYS A 170 -0.55 -17.96 -6.19
CA LYS A 170 -1.08 -19.25 -5.75
C LYS A 170 0.09 -20.21 -5.60
N CYS A 171 0.20 -20.88 -4.45
CA CYS A 171 1.18 -21.94 -4.24
C CYS A 171 0.54 -23.31 -4.46
N ASN A 172 -0.62 -23.53 -3.85
CA ASN A 172 -1.49 -24.70 -4.03
C ASN A 172 -2.93 -24.31 -3.63
N ASP A 173 -3.82 -25.28 -3.38
CA ASP A 173 -5.23 -25.00 -3.07
C ASP A 173 -5.46 -24.39 -1.67
N ASP A 174 -4.48 -24.52 -0.76
CA ASP A 174 -4.57 -24.05 0.63
C ASP A 174 -3.55 -22.94 0.97
N LEU A 175 -2.56 -22.70 0.10
CA LEU A 175 -1.43 -21.81 0.36
C LEU A 175 -1.28 -20.75 -0.75
N ALA A 176 -1.05 -19.51 -0.31
CA ALA A 176 -0.66 -18.38 -1.14
C ALA A 176 0.61 -17.74 -0.60
N VAL A 177 1.30 -16.99 -1.46
CA VAL A 177 2.43 -16.15 -1.06
C VAL A 177 2.25 -14.73 -1.59
N LYS A 178 2.31 -13.74 -0.70
CA LYS A 178 2.34 -12.32 -1.06
C LYS A 178 3.79 -11.85 -1.05
N VAL A 179 4.21 -11.31 -2.19
CA VAL A 179 5.56 -10.77 -2.40
C VAL A 179 5.43 -9.28 -2.69
N VAL A 180 5.78 -8.46 -1.71
CA VAL A 180 5.57 -7.00 -1.74
C VAL A 180 6.84 -6.27 -1.37
N ARG A 181 7.01 -5.06 -1.90
CA ARG A 181 8.06 -4.15 -1.41
C ARG A 181 7.63 -3.64 -0.03
N GLY A 182 8.48 -3.84 0.97
CA GLY A 182 8.20 -3.49 2.37
C GLY A 182 9.33 -2.69 3.00
N TYR A 183 8.96 -1.69 3.80
CA TYR A 183 9.89 -0.89 4.61
C TYR A 183 9.97 -1.47 6.03
N ASN A 184 10.61 -2.63 6.22
CA ASN A 184 10.76 -3.28 7.55
C ASN A 184 9.47 -3.37 8.38
N ASP A 185 8.34 -3.47 7.71
CA ASP A 185 7.00 -3.47 8.27
C ASP A 185 6.44 -4.91 8.32
N HIS A 186 6.22 -5.41 9.53
CA HIS A 186 5.81 -6.79 9.78
C HIS A 186 4.29 -6.92 10.02
N THR A 187 3.55 -5.81 9.96
CA THR A 187 2.18 -5.74 10.49
C THR A 187 1.23 -6.72 9.85
N GLU A 188 1.33 -6.95 8.54
CA GLU A 188 0.46 -7.93 7.88
C GLU A 188 0.63 -9.32 8.49
N TYR A 189 1.88 -9.77 8.65
CA TYR A 189 2.17 -11.08 9.23
C TYR A 189 1.74 -11.16 10.71
N THR A 190 2.15 -10.18 11.51
CA THR A 190 1.92 -10.19 12.96
C THR A 190 0.44 -10.04 13.30
N SER A 191 -0.32 -9.33 12.48
CA SER A 191 -1.78 -9.20 12.64
C SER A 191 -2.51 -10.49 12.33
N MET A 192 -2.16 -11.18 11.24
CA MET A 192 -2.70 -12.51 10.96
C MET A 192 -2.34 -13.51 12.07
N GLN A 193 -1.12 -13.43 12.61
CA GLN A 193 -0.68 -14.26 13.74
C GLN A 193 -1.53 -14.00 15.00
N TYR A 194 -1.74 -12.73 15.34
CA TYR A 194 -2.51 -12.34 16.50
C TYR A 194 -3.98 -12.75 16.40
N LEU A 195 -4.60 -12.58 15.23
CA LEU A 195 -5.96 -13.03 14.98
C LEU A 195 -6.08 -14.55 15.09
N ALA A 196 -5.13 -15.30 14.52
CA ALA A 196 -5.13 -16.76 14.64
C ALA A 196 -5.06 -17.25 16.10
N GLU A 197 -4.40 -16.50 16.98
CA GLU A 197 -4.27 -16.83 18.41
C GLU A 197 -5.46 -16.33 19.26
N HIS A 198 -5.93 -15.11 19.03
CA HIS A 198 -6.87 -14.42 19.94
C HIS A 198 -8.31 -14.35 19.41
N ALA A 199 -8.51 -14.51 18.11
CA ALA A 199 -9.82 -14.43 17.47
C ALA A 199 -9.90 -15.36 16.24
N PRO A 200 -9.72 -16.69 16.42
CA PRO A 200 -9.63 -17.64 15.30
C PRO A 200 -10.91 -17.76 14.46
N ASP A 201 -12.05 -17.27 14.98
CA ASP A 201 -13.33 -17.21 14.27
C ASP A 201 -13.42 -16.04 13.29
N ILE A 202 -12.52 -15.05 13.39
CA ILE A 202 -12.40 -14.00 12.37
C ILE A 202 -11.83 -14.63 11.09
N PRO A 203 -12.51 -14.47 9.93
CA PRO A 203 -12.09 -15.13 8.71
C PRO A 203 -10.91 -14.41 8.05
N ALA A 204 -9.73 -14.44 8.67
CA ALA A 204 -8.48 -13.92 8.12
C ALA A 204 -7.58 -15.05 7.60
N PRO A 205 -6.68 -14.81 6.62
CA PRO A 205 -5.64 -15.78 6.29
C PRO A 205 -4.79 -16.10 7.52
N LYS A 206 -4.36 -17.35 7.67
CA LYS A 206 -3.42 -17.74 8.72
C LYS A 206 -1.99 -17.60 8.20
N PRO A 207 -1.04 -17.13 9.02
CA PRO A 207 0.35 -17.00 8.57
C PRO A 207 1.04 -18.37 8.52
N HIS A 208 1.84 -18.59 7.47
CA HIS A 208 2.61 -19.81 7.23
C HIS A 208 4.13 -19.56 7.14
N GLY A 209 4.55 -18.32 7.34
CA GLY A 209 5.96 -17.93 7.45
C GLY A 209 6.25 -16.59 6.78
N PHE A 210 7.35 -15.95 7.16
CA PHE A 210 7.75 -14.65 6.63
C PHE A 210 9.26 -14.60 6.38
N ILE A 211 9.62 -14.33 5.13
CA ILE A 211 10.98 -14.18 4.64
C ILE A 211 11.18 -12.75 4.13
N LYS A 212 12.35 -12.19 4.39
CA LYS A 212 12.80 -10.92 3.87
C LYS A 212 13.88 -11.11 2.81
N LEU A 213 13.66 -10.52 1.64
CA LEU A 213 14.60 -10.42 0.53
C LEU A 213 15.06 -8.97 0.36
N GLY A 214 16.05 -8.54 1.15
CA GLY A 214 16.43 -7.13 1.21
C GLY A 214 15.25 -6.25 1.66
N THR A 215 14.67 -5.47 0.74
CA THR A 215 13.48 -4.61 0.98
C THR A 215 12.18 -5.23 0.47
N THR A 216 12.19 -6.50 0.08
CA THR A 216 10.99 -7.22 -0.37
C THR A 216 10.58 -8.21 0.73
N HIS A 217 9.31 -8.25 1.05
CA HIS A 217 8.71 -9.19 1.99
C HIS A 217 8.04 -10.33 1.21
N VAL A 218 8.26 -11.56 1.67
CA VAL A 218 7.67 -12.79 1.14
C VAL A 218 6.89 -13.43 2.28
N ILE A 219 5.58 -13.27 2.25
CA ILE A 219 4.66 -13.68 3.33
C ILE A 219 3.85 -14.86 2.83
N PHE A 220 4.06 -16.03 3.44
CA PHE A 220 3.25 -17.22 3.21
C PHE A 220 2.03 -17.17 4.10
N MET A 221 0.86 -17.49 3.53
CA MET A 221 -0.41 -17.47 4.24
C MET A 221 -1.43 -18.40 3.61
N THR A 222 -2.48 -18.74 4.36
CA THR A 222 -3.58 -19.55 3.84
C THR A 222 -4.24 -18.87 2.63
N LEU A 223 -4.44 -19.62 1.55
CA LEU A 223 -5.26 -19.18 0.43
C LEU A 223 -6.73 -19.26 0.81
N ILE A 224 -7.50 -18.19 0.60
CA ILE A 224 -8.96 -18.23 0.75
C ILE A 224 -9.57 -18.55 -0.63
N PRO A 225 -10.06 -19.78 -0.89
CA PRO A 225 -10.50 -20.22 -2.22
C PRO A 225 -11.87 -19.63 -2.59
N SER A 226 -11.86 -18.35 -2.98
CA SER A 226 -13.06 -17.54 -3.18
C SER A 226 -12.76 -16.33 -4.07
N ILE A 227 -13.76 -15.49 -4.33
CA ILE A 227 -13.64 -14.31 -5.19
C ILE A 227 -13.83 -13.03 -4.37
N THR A 228 -13.20 -11.92 -4.79
CA THR A 228 -13.39 -10.64 -4.11
C THR A 228 -14.81 -10.10 -4.33
N LEU A 229 -15.34 -9.38 -3.34
CA LEU A 229 -16.64 -8.72 -3.41
C LEU A 229 -16.68 -7.73 -4.60
N GLU A 230 -15.57 -7.05 -4.87
CA GLU A 230 -15.43 -6.14 -6.01
C GLU A 230 -15.71 -6.83 -7.35
N LYS A 231 -15.22 -8.05 -7.55
CA LYS A 231 -15.39 -8.79 -8.83
C LYS A 231 -16.81 -9.26 -9.07
N VAL A 232 -17.62 -9.45 -8.01
CA VAL A 232 -19.01 -9.90 -8.14
C VAL A 232 -20.03 -8.79 -7.94
N ARG A 233 -19.59 -7.56 -7.61
CA ARG A 233 -20.45 -6.44 -7.18
C ARG A 233 -21.62 -6.15 -8.14
N ASP A 234 -21.38 -6.29 -9.44
CA ASP A 234 -22.36 -5.97 -10.49
C ASP A 234 -23.45 -7.05 -10.61
N ASN A 235 -23.20 -8.25 -10.07
CA ASN A 235 -24.13 -9.38 -10.03
C ASN A 235 -24.91 -9.46 -8.72
N LEU A 236 -24.54 -8.67 -7.70
CA LEU A 236 -25.19 -8.73 -6.39
C LEU A 236 -26.56 -8.05 -6.43
N THR A 237 -27.59 -8.80 -6.02
CA THR A 237 -28.88 -8.23 -5.70
C THR A 237 -28.82 -7.39 -4.42
N ASP A 238 -29.79 -6.50 -4.21
CA ASP A 238 -29.88 -5.73 -2.95
C ASP A 238 -29.97 -6.65 -1.73
N ARG A 239 -30.63 -7.81 -1.87
CA ARG A 239 -30.69 -8.85 -0.83
C ARG A 239 -29.30 -9.38 -0.50
N ASN A 240 -28.47 -9.69 -1.50
CA ASN A 240 -27.11 -10.15 -1.25
C ASN A 240 -26.28 -9.08 -0.54
N LYS A 241 -26.38 -7.82 -0.98
CA LYS A 241 -25.66 -6.69 -0.38
C LYS A 241 -26.04 -6.48 1.09
N ILE A 242 -27.33 -6.62 1.43
CA ILE A 242 -27.82 -6.56 2.81
C ILE A 242 -27.31 -7.74 3.64
N SER A 243 -27.33 -8.96 3.10
CA SER A 243 -26.80 -10.15 3.80
C SER A 243 -25.31 -10.00 4.10
N ILE A 244 -24.52 -9.61 3.10
CA ILE A 244 -23.09 -9.37 3.23
C ILE A 244 -22.80 -8.25 4.23
N GLN A 245 -23.57 -7.15 4.20
CA GLN A 245 -23.45 -6.08 5.19
C GLN A 245 -23.67 -6.60 6.61
N HIS A 246 -24.67 -7.46 6.82
CA HIS A 246 -24.95 -8.06 8.12
C HIS A 246 -23.81 -8.97 8.58
N GLU A 247 -23.35 -9.90 7.72
CA GLU A 247 -22.22 -10.78 8.03
C GLU A 247 -20.95 -10.00 8.38
N LEU A 248 -20.61 -8.98 7.58
CA LEU A 248 -19.48 -8.10 7.87
C LEU A 248 -19.67 -7.36 9.19
N ASN A 249 -20.89 -6.88 9.50
CA ASN A 249 -21.16 -6.19 10.76
C ASN A 249 -20.86 -7.08 11.96
N GLU A 250 -21.29 -8.34 11.92
CA GLU A 250 -21.00 -9.30 12.99
C GLU A 250 -19.49 -9.56 13.09
N ILE A 251 -18.80 -9.78 11.97
CA ILE A 251 -17.34 -9.97 11.96
C ILE A 251 -16.62 -8.77 12.59
N PHE A 252 -16.98 -7.54 12.23
CA PHE A 252 -16.35 -6.33 12.77
C PHE A 252 -16.77 -6.03 14.22
N LEU A 253 -17.93 -6.48 14.67
CA LEU A 253 -18.30 -6.42 16.08
C LEU A 253 -17.44 -7.38 16.91
N GLU A 254 -17.22 -8.60 16.44
CA GLU A 254 -16.29 -9.55 17.08
C GLU A 254 -14.85 -9.03 17.07
N LEU A 255 -14.38 -8.50 15.94
CA LEU A 255 -13.03 -7.92 15.84
C LEU A 255 -12.81 -6.83 16.89
N ARG A 256 -13.80 -5.97 17.10
CA ARG A 256 -13.73 -4.86 18.07
C ARG A 256 -13.75 -5.29 19.52
N LYS A 257 -14.08 -6.55 19.84
CA LYS A 257 -13.92 -7.07 21.20
C LYS A 257 -12.45 -7.18 21.60
N LEU A 258 -11.55 -7.25 20.62
CA LEU A 258 -10.11 -7.14 20.83
C LEU A 258 -9.78 -5.69 21.20
N LYS A 259 -9.71 -5.40 22.50
CA LYS A 259 -9.37 -4.09 23.04
C LYS A 259 -7.88 -3.95 23.29
N LYS A 260 -7.35 -2.75 23.05
CA LYS A 260 -5.98 -2.41 23.40
C LYS A 260 -5.81 -2.49 24.92
N ASN A 261 -4.79 -3.20 25.37
CA ASN A 261 -4.40 -3.18 26.78
C ASN A 261 -3.57 -1.90 27.10
N SER A 262 -3.37 -1.60 28.38
CA SER A 262 -2.63 -0.40 28.80
C SER A 262 -1.13 -0.43 28.46
N ALA A 263 -0.57 -1.60 28.18
CA ALA A 263 0.84 -1.78 27.81
C ALA A 263 1.09 -1.70 26.29
N GLN A 264 0.03 -1.86 25.48
CA GLN A 264 0.08 -1.83 24.03
C GLN A 264 0.10 -0.40 23.49
N GLN A 265 0.85 -0.19 22.42
CA GLN A 265 0.92 1.05 21.66
C GLN A 265 -0.21 1.11 20.63
N LEU A 266 -0.48 2.32 20.12
CA LEU A 266 -1.30 2.50 18.93
C LEU A 266 -0.41 2.25 17.71
N SER A 267 -0.51 1.06 17.14
CA SER A 267 0.33 0.63 16.01
C SER A 267 -0.14 -0.75 15.52
N GLY A 268 0.61 -1.28 14.55
CA GLY A 268 0.76 -2.73 14.41
C GLY A 268 1.29 -3.39 15.69
N LEU A 269 1.48 -4.70 15.65
CA LEU A 269 1.70 -5.50 16.85
C LEU A 269 3.17 -5.70 17.23
N ASP A 270 4.11 -5.24 16.40
CA ASP A 270 5.56 -5.41 16.57
C ASP A 270 6.29 -4.07 16.70
N GLY A 271 5.57 -3.03 17.16
CA GLY A 271 6.14 -1.70 17.40
C GLY A 271 6.52 -0.95 16.12
N GLU A 272 5.86 -1.25 14.99
CA GLU A 272 6.08 -0.61 13.70
C GLU A 272 5.63 0.86 13.66
N GLY A 273 5.03 1.32 14.76
CA GLY A 273 4.53 2.67 14.93
C GLY A 273 3.18 2.90 14.24
N VAL A 274 2.77 4.16 14.24
CA VAL A 274 1.49 4.57 13.68
C VAL A 274 1.58 4.71 12.17
N LYS A 275 0.63 4.12 11.46
CA LYS A 275 0.43 4.28 10.01
C LYS A 275 -0.80 5.14 9.73
N ASN A 276 -0.60 6.22 8.99
CA ASN A 276 -1.69 6.98 8.37
C ASN A 276 -1.41 7.17 6.88
N ASP A 277 -1.34 6.04 6.18
CA ASP A 277 -0.91 5.96 4.78
C ASP A 277 -1.79 6.77 3.81
N PHE A 278 -3.02 7.08 4.22
CA PHE A 278 -3.95 7.95 3.50
C PHE A 278 -3.53 9.42 3.42
N MET A 279 -2.48 9.82 4.15
CA MET A 279 -1.96 11.18 4.20
C MET A 279 -0.51 11.24 3.66
N PHE A 280 -0.29 10.81 2.41
CA PHE A 280 1.03 10.78 1.75
C PHE A 280 2.07 9.87 2.42
N GLY A 281 1.65 8.75 3.00
CA GLY A 281 2.57 7.89 3.75
C GLY A 281 3.08 8.55 5.02
N HIS A 282 2.28 9.42 5.64
CA HIS A 282 2.56 9.97 6.98
C HIS A 282 2.61 8.81 7.98
N ARG A 283 3.83 8.50 8.42
CA ARG A 283 4.15 7.42 9.34
C ARG A 283 5.01 7.98 10.45
N SER A 284 4.83 7.48 11.66
CA SER A 284 5.70 7.79 12.78
C SER A 284 6.13 6.51 13.47
N SER A 285 7.43 6.40 13.73
CA SER A 285 7.99 5.39 14.64
C SER A 285 7.94 5.86 16.10
N GLU A 286 7.41 7.05 16.37
CA GLU A 286 7.20 7.51 17.74
C GLU A 286 6.12 6.65 18.39
N VAL A 287 6.41 6.26 19.63
CA VAL A 287 5.49 5.48 20.45
C VAL A 287 4.31 6.37 20.83
N MET A 288 3.13 6.01 20.34
CA MET A 288 1.86 6.63 20.72
C MET A 288 1.06 5.61 21.53
N THR A 289 0.46 6.05 22.62
CA THR A 289 -0.26 5.17 23.55
C THR A 289 -1.70 5.62 23.79
N THR A 290 -2.00 6.89 23.51
CA THR A 290 -3.31 7.52 23.75
C THR A 290 -3.97 7.97 22.45
N ALA A 291 -5.30 8.01 22.44
CA ALA A 291 -6.05 8.48 21.28
C ALA A 291 -5.76 9.96 20.95
N ALA A 292 -5.45 10.77 21.97
CA ALA A 292 -5.08 12.18 21.80
C ALA A 292 -3.73 12.35 21.06
N GLU A 293 -2.70 11.57 21.41
CA GLU A 293 -1.40 11.57 20.71
C GLU A 293 -1.59 11.16 19.24
N PHE A 294 -2.43 10.18 18.98
CA PHE A 294 -2.75 9.74 17.63
C PHE A 294 -3.48 10.83 16.83
N GLU A 295 -4.45 11.52 17.42
CA GLU A 295 -5.12 12.66 16.77
C GLU A 295 -4.11 13.79 16.45
N ASP A 296 -3.23 14.14 17.40
CA ASP A 296 -2.15 15.11 17.18
C ASP A 296 -1.28 14.73 15.99
N PHE A 297 -0.90 13.46 15.89
CA PHE A 297 -0.16 12.93 14.75
C PHE A 297 -0.94 13.04 13.44
N GLN A 298 -2.24 12.74 13.42
CA GLN A 298 -3.05 12.86 12.20
C GLN A 298 -3.09 14.31 11.69
N PHE A 299 -3.19 15.29 12.58
CA PHE A 299 -3.19 16.72 12.23
C PHE A 299 -1.78 17.31 11.98
N SER A 300 -0.70 16.56 12.20
CA SER A 300 0.66 17.02 11.90
C SER A 300 1.09 16.77 10.45
N ALA A 301 0.34 15.99 9.69
CA ALA A 301 0.72 15.54 8.34
C ALA A 301 0.88 16.68 7.30
N CYS A 302 0.31 17.87 7.53
CA CYS A 302 0.48 19.01 6.63
C CYS A 302 1.22 20.15 7.36
N PRO A 303 2.53 20.33 7.13
CA PRO A 303 3.31 21.39 7.76
C PRO A 303 2.93 22.80 7.27
N ARG A 304 2.12 22.91 6.21
CA ARG A 304 1.66 24.18 5.63
C ARG A 304 0.33 24.64 6.18
N ALA A 305 -0.43 23.76 6.82
CA ALA A 305 -1.64 24.13 7.51
C ALA A 305 -1.32 25.11 8.66
N SER A 306 -2.05 26.22 8.74
CA SER A 306 -1.87 27.15 9.85
C SER A 306 -2.37 26.52 11.15
N LYS A 307 -1.75 26.86 12.29
CA LYS A 307 -2.21 26.42 13.61
C LYS A 307 -3.67 26.79 13.86
N SER A 308 -4.13 27.94 13.36
CA SER A 308 -5.53 28.37 13.46
C SER A 308 -6.48 27.48 12.66
N TRP A 309 -6.07 26.99 11.48
CA TRP A 309 -6.86 26.06 10.68
C TRP A 309 -6.99 24.70 11.39
N VAL A 310 -5.87 24.17 11.89
CA VAL A 310 -5.87 22.92 12.67
C VAL A 310 -6.76 23.07 13.91
N ALA A 311 -6.61 24.16 14.68
CA ALA A 311 -7.44 24.43 15.85
C ALA A 311 -8.93 24.56 15.51
N PHE A 312 -9.26 25.22 14.39
CA PHE A 312 -10.63 25.34 13.90
C PHE A 312 -11.22 23.96 13.55
N LEU A 313 -10.51 23.12 12.80
CA LEU A 313 -10.97 21.77 12.47
C LEU A 313 -11.19 20.92 13.73
N ARG A 314 -10.26 20.98 14.68
CA ARG A 314 -10.35 20.22 15.92
C ARG A 314 -11.47 20.71 16.84
N SER A 315 -11.87 21.98 16.77
CA SER A 315 -13.00 22.47 17.56
C SER A 315 -14.35 21.82 17.20
N PHE A 316 -14.43 21.12 16.07
CA PHE A 316 -15.61 20.33 15.73
C PHE A 316 -15.58 18.93 16.32
N LEU A 317 -14.40 18.37 16.61
CA LEU A 317 -14.27 16.99 17.10
C LEU A 317 -14.89 16.86 18.50
N PRO A 318 -15.61 15.76 18.78
CA PRO A 318 -16.08 15.48 20.13
C PRO A 318 -14.90 15.17 21.06
N ALA A 319 -15.17 15.05 22.36
CA ALA A 319 -14.15 14.56 23.29
C ALA A 319 -13.62 13.19 22.85
N THR A 320 -12.30 13.06 22.84
CA THR A 320 -11.61 11.86 22.38
C THR A 320 -11.99 10.66 23.27
N SER A 321 -12.45 9.57 22.65
CA SER A 321 -12.62 8.29 23.33
C SER A 321 -11.27 7.63 23.51
N GLU A 322 -10.99 7.13 24.72
CA GLU A 322 -9.78 6.34 24.98
C GLU A 322 -9.97 4.86 24.61
N ASP A 323 -11.19 4.44 24.24
CA ASP A 323 -11.44 3.08 23.77
C ASP A 323 -10.75 2.85 22.42
N CYS A 324 -9.68 2.06 22.47
CA CYS A 324 -8.96 1.59 21.29
C CYS A 324 -9.24 0.11 21.07
N VAL A 325 -9.57 -0.21 19.83
CA VAL A 325 -9.96 -1.55 19.38
C VAL A 325 -9.06 -1.99 18.24
N PHE A 326 -8.98 -3.30 18.01
CA PHE A 326 -8.29 -3.81 16.83
C PHE A 326 -9.09 -3.46 15.57
N THR A 327 -8.43 -2.87 14.59
CA THR A 327 -9.02 -2.41 13.33
C THR A 327 -8.30 -3.06 12.15
N HIS A 328 -9.00 -3.24 11.04
CA HIS A 328 -8.43 -3.73 9.78
C HIS A 328 -7.66 -2.61 9.06
N GLY A 329 -8.19 -1.38 9.06
CA GLY A 329 -7.55 -0.21 8.49
C GLY A 329 -7.67 -0.06 6.96
N ASP A 330 -8.04 -1.09 6.21
CA ASP A 330 -8.33 -0.98 4.78
C ASP A 330 -9.55 -1.79 4.31
N VAL A 331 -10.70 -1.51 4.91
CA VAL A 331 -11.95 -2.23 4.58
C VAL A 331 -12.52 -1.73 3.26
N TRP A 332 -12.17 -2.43 2.17
CA TRP A 332 -12.68 -2.17 0.82
C TRP A 332 -13.17 -3.45 0.14
N MET A 333 -14.03 -3.31 -0.89
CA MET A 333 -14.61 -4.45 -1.62
C MET A 333 -13.55 -5.38 -2.24
N ALA A 334 -12.34 -4.87 -2.53
CA ALA A 334 -11.23 -5.66 -3.03
C ALA A 334 -10.62 -6.59 -1.96
N ASN A 335 -10.79 -6.25 -0.68
CA ASN A 335 -10.21 -6.95 0.47
C ASN A 335 -11.23 -7.85 1.19
N ILE A 336 -12.46 -7.94 0.67
CA ILE A 336 -13.52 -8.80 1.19
C ILE A 336 -13.69 -9.97 0.22
N MET A 337 -13.56 -11.19 0.74
CA MET A 337 -13.73 -12.42 -0.03
C MET A 337 -15.13 -12.99 0.19
N VAL A 338 -15.79 -13.40 -0.89
CA VAL A 338 -17.12 -14.00 -0.89
C VAL A 338 -17.16 -15.27 -1.73
N LYS A 339 -18.06 -16.17 -1.38
CA LYS A 339 -18.35 -17.38 -2.16
C LYS A 339 -19.85 -17.65 -2.24
N PRO A 340 -20.33 -18.37 -3.26
CA PRO A 340 -21.72 -18.80 -3.33
C PRO A 340 -22.09 -19.63 -2.10
N SER A 341 -23.29 -19.39 -1.56
CA SER A 341 -23.85 -20.07 -0.37
C SER A 341 -24.32 -21.51 -0.66
N GLY A 342 -24.22 -21.98 -1.91
CA GLY A 342 -24.75 -23.27 -2.37
C GLY A 342 -26.27 -23.26 -2.62
N ASN A 343 -26.99 -22.24 -2.16
CA ASN A 343 -28.36 -21.91 -2.53
C ASN A 343 -28.38 -20.82 -3.61
N ASN A 344 -29.39 -20.84 -4.49
CA ASN A 344 -29.54 -19.93 -5.65
C ASN A 344 -29.10 -18.49 -5.38
N ASP A 345 -28.06 -18.05 -6.08
CA ASP A 345 -27.53 -16.68 -6.19
C ASP A 345 -27.19 -15.93 -4.89
N ASP A 346 -27.17 -16.61 -3.73
CA ASP A 346 -26.75 -16.01 -2.46
C ASP A 346 -25.22 -16.13 -2.27
N TYR A 347 -24.61 -15.09 -1.70
CA TYR A 347 -23.18 -15.02 -1.38
C TYR A 347 -23.00 -14.93 0.13
N ILE A 348 -21.95 -15.57 0.64
CA ILE A 348 -21.50 -15.46 2.04
C ILE A 348 -20.08 -14.94 2.09
N VAL A 349 -19.76 -14.21 3.17
CA VAL A 349 -18.39 -13.75 3.44
C VAL A 349 -17.53 -14.95 3.82
N SER A 350 -16.45 -15.16 3.07
CA SER A 350 -15.50 -16.26 3.31
C SER A 350 -14.15 -15.79 3.82
N GLY A 351 -13.87 -14.49 3.79
CA GLY A 351 -12.56 -13.97 4.15
C GLY A 351 -12.47 -12.45 4.19
N ILE A 352 -11.56 -11.94 5.01
CA ILE A 352 -11.05 -10.56 4.99
C ILE A 352 -9.54 -10.66 4.84
N ILE A 353 -9.00 -10.04 3.80
CA ILE A 353 -7.57 -10.10 3.42
C ILE A 353 -6.92 -8.71 3.49
N ASP A 354 -5.60 -8.66 3.35
CA ASP A 354 -4.81 -7.41 3.29
C ASP A 354 -4.75 -6.64 4.63
N TRP A 355 -4.23 -7.32 5.65
CA TRP A 355 -4.11 -6.81 7.02
C TRP A 355 -2.91 -5.89 7.26
N GLU A 356 -2.24 -5.39 6.22
CA GLU A 356 -1.03 -4.56 6.34
C GLU A 356 -1.26 -3.22 7.07
N ASN A 357 -2.50 -2.76 7.09
CA ASN A 357 -2.94 -1.50 7.70
C ASN A 357 -3.60 -1.66 9.07
N SER A 358 -3.62 -2.89 9.60
CA SER A 358 -4.32 -3.22 10.83
C SER A 358 -3.52 -2.85 12.08
N GLY A 359 -4.22 -2.82 13.21
CA GLY A 359 -3.62 -2.44 14.48
C GLY A 359 -4.64 -1.92 15.49
N PHE A 360 -4.15 -1.56 16.67
CA PHE A 360 -4.97 -0.93 17.70
C PHE A 360 -5.09 0.57 17.46
N TYR A 361 -6.33 1.02 17.26
CA TYR A 361 -6.65 2.43 17.01
C TYR A 361 -7.96 2.82 17.71
N PRO A 362 -8.23 4.13 17.87
CA PRO A 362 -9.53 4.58 18.36
C PRO A 362 -10.68 3.96 17.55
N GLU A 363 -11.79 3.62 18.19
CA GLU A 363 -12.94 2.96 17.55
C GLU A 363 -13.53 3.72 16.34
N SER A 364 -13.33 5.05 16.30
CA SER A 364 -13.72 5.93 15.19
C SER A 364 -12.85 5.76 13.94
N GLN A 365 -11.64 5.22 14.08
CA GLN A 365 -10.63 5.19 13.03
C GLN A 365 -11.07 4.40 11.80
N GLU A 366 -11.68 3.23 11.98
CA GLU A 366 -12.20 2.45 10.85
C GLU A 366 -13.32 3.20 10.11
N SER A 367 -14.14 3.96 10.85
CA SER A 367 -15.22 4.78 10.27
C SER A 367 -14.68 5.97 9.48
N ILE A 368 -13.52 6.51 9.86
CA ILE A 368 -12.80 7.53 9.09
C ILE A 368 -12.25 6.91 7.79
N ARG A 369 -11.74 5.67 7.85
CA ARG A 369 -10.99 5.02 6.76
C ARG A 369 -11.86 4.28 5.73
N VAL A 370 -12.97 3.66 6.11
CA VAL A 370 -13.73 2.72 5.26
C VAL A 370 -14.26 3.30 3.93
N LEU A 371 -14.44 4.63 3.85
CA LEU A 371 -14.83 5.34 2.62
C LEU A 371 -13.72 6.26 2.10
N SER A 372 -12.46 5.93 2.36
CA SER A 372 -11.30 6.68 1.85
C SER A 372 -11.20 6.67 0.33
N GLY A 373 -11.67 5.60 -0.34
CA GLY A 373 -11.77 5.49 -1.79
C GLY A 373 -12.99 6.18 -2.43
N LEU A 374 -13.95 6.63 -1.62
CA LEU A 374 -15.12 7.35 -2.12
C LEU A 374 -14.75 8.81 -2.42
N THR A 375 -14.56 9.13 -3.68
CA THR A 375 -14.30 10.50 -4.17
C THR A 375 -15.52 11.07 -4.88
N ARG A 376 -15.47 12.36 -5.24
CA ARG A 376 -16.50 13.00 -6.07
C ARG A 376 -16.63 12.42 -7.49
N TYR A 377 -15.74 11.52 -7.88
CA TYR A 377 -15.71 10.85 -9.19
C TYR A 377 -15.93 9.34 -9.10
N THR A 378 -16.11 8.81 -7.88
CA THR A 378 -16.28 7.37 -7.66
C THR A 378 -17.77 7.03 -7.73
N GLU A 379 -18.18 6.33 -8.78
CA GLU A 379 -19.54 5.80 -8.91
C GLU A 379 -19.63 4.45 -8.19
N THR A 380 -20.21 4.44 -6.98
CA THR A 380 -20.39 3.22 -6.19
C THR A 380 -21.52 3.36 -5.17
N ASP A 381 -22.28 2.28 -4.96
CA ASP A 381 -23.27 2.17 -3.91
C ASP A 381 -22.72 1.57 -2.60
N TRP A 382 -21.42 1.26 -2.52
CA TRP A 382 -20.77 0.67 -1.34
C TRP A 382 -21.06 1.45 -0.05
N HIS A 383 -21.09 2.78 -0.13
CA HIS A 383 -21.44 3.67 0.98
C HIS A 383 -22.78 3.37 1.66
N LYS A 384 -23.72 2.69 0.97
CA LYS A 384 -25.01 2.26 1.53
C LYS A 384 -24.90 0.96 2.32
N TYR A 385 -23.92 0.12 1.98
CA TYR A 385 -23.76 -1.25 2.46
C TYR A 385 -22.54 -1.43 3.37
N VAL A 386 -21.89 -0.34 3.78
CA VAL A 386 -20.87 -0.36 4.83
C VAL A 386 -21.47 -0.91 6.14
N PRO A 387 -20.78 -1.81 6.86
CA PRO A 387 -21.28 -2.34 8.12
C PRO A 387 -21.57 -1.24 9.15
N PRO A 388 -22.75 -1.24 9.82
CA PRO A 388 -23.13 -0.20 10.77
C PRO A 388 -22.07 0.12 11.82
N CYS A 389 -21.41 -0.88 12.40
CA CYS A 389 -20.42 -0.68 13.44
C CYS A 389 -19.19 0.12 12.94
N ILE A 390 -18.78 0.01 11.67
CA ILE A 390 -17.68 0.79 11.06
C ILE A 390 -18.18 1.94 10.17
N SER A 391 -19.48 2.23 10.19
CA SER A 391 -20.04 3.24 9.28
C SER A 391 -19.59 4.65 9.66
N PRO A 392 -19.29 5.52 8.68
CA PRO A 392 -19.15 6.96 8.92
C PRO A 392 -20.33 7.58 9.66
N LYS A 393 -21.53 6.99 9.59
CA LYS A 393 -22.71 7.44 10.33
C LYS A 393 -22.58 7.29 11.84
N SER A 394 -21.72 6.40 12.33
CA SER A 394 -21.42 6.20 13.75
C SER A 394 -20.49 7.28 14.29
N TYR A 395 -19.60 7.82 13.44
CA TYR A 395 -18.68 8.91 13.78
C TYR A 395 -18.68 10.02 12.71
N PRO A 396 -19.83 10.66 12.45
CA PRO A 396 -20.00 11.54 11.28
C PRO A 396 -19.14 12.78 11.35
N VAL A 397 -18.96 13.32 12.56
CA VAL A 397 -18.13 14.50 12.81
C VAL A 397 -16.65 14.19 12.56
N HIS A 398 -16.13 13.09 13.11
CA HIS A 398 -14.76 12.63 12.83
C HIS A 398 -14.56 12.42 11.33
N TRP A 399 -15.46 11.70 10.67
CA TRP A 399 -15.35 11.46 9.24
C TRP A 399 -15.32 12.78 8.44
N LEU A 400 -16.26 13.71 8.66
CA LEU A 400 -16.30 14.99 7.94
C LEU A 400 -15.05 15.84 8.18
N VAL A 401 -14.59 15.95 9.42
CA VAL A 401 -13.38 16.72 9.76
C VAL A 401 -12.16 16.12 9.07
N HIS A 402 -11.98 14.80 9.12
CA HIS A 402 -10.85 14.13 8.45
C HIS A 402 -10.94 14.20 6.93
N ARG A 403 -12.15 14.21 6.34
CA ARG A 403 -12.33 14.43 4.90
C ARG A 403 -11.87 15.84 4.47
N LEU A 404 -12.22 16.86 5.25
CA LEU A 404 -11.78 18.24 4.99
C LEU A 404 -10.27 18.41 5.24
N TRP A 405 -9.75 17.78 6.28
CA TRP A 405 -8.32 17.75 6.58
C TRP A 405 -7.53 17.09 5.45
N ARG A 406 -7.94 15.91 4.99
CA ARG A 406 -7.32 15.23 3.84
C ARG A 406 -7.32 16.10 2.59
N HIS A 407 -8.43 16.78 2.29
CA HIS A 407 -8.47 17.72 1.17
C HIS A 407 -7.47 18.88 1.34
N THR A 408 -7.22 19.32 2.57
CA THR A 408 -6.17 20.32 2.85
C THR A 408 -4.79 19.77 2.52
N VAL A 409 -4.52 18.53 2.87
CA VAL A 409 -3.20 17.90 2.67
C VAL A 409 -2.97 17.57 1.19
N ASP A 410 -3.97 17.03 0.50
CA ASP A 410 -3.89 16.62 -0.91
C ASP A 410 -3.67 17.80 -1.88
N ASN A 411 -4.15 18.99 -1.52
CA ASN A 411 -4.06 20.20 -2.34
C ASN A 411 -2.78 21.02 -2.09
N THR A 412 -1.89 20.56 -1.21
CA THR A 412 -0.66 21.29 -0.85
C THR A 412 0.56 20.61 -1.41
#